data_AF-A0AAD0RUG3-F1
#
_entry.id   AF-A0AAD0RUG3-F1
#
_cell.length_a   1.000
_cell.length_b   1.000
_cell.length_c   1.000
_cell.angle_alpha   90.00
_cell.angle_beta   90.00
_cell.angle_gamma   90.00
#
_symmetry.space_group_name_H-M   'P 1'
#
loop_
_entity.id
_entity.type
_entity.pdbx_description
1 polymer ?
#
loop_
_entity_poly.entity_id
_entity_poly.type
_entity_poly.pdbx_seq_one_letter_code
_entity_poly.pdbx_strand_id
1 'polypeptide(L)'
;MMTEQAQTGGFWLADWSFPLLVGLLSAGVFAGTHMYYVYGIGAFNEVAFVSMLRAGMDTGVYGAVAAFGASFLFARVIEGSLVGILDIGGAIMTGVGLGIPAMFLGAGILFPVENFGAALATGMVIGLLIGAVIIFARKFTINQGNSTYGADVMMGAGNSSGRFLGPLIILSAMAASIPIGVGSLLGALVFYLWGKPITGGAILGAMLLGTLFPVAIA
;
A
#
# COMPACT_ATOMS: atom_id res chain seq x y z
N MET A 1 5.58 -28.06 25.26
CA MET A 1 6.85 -27.69 24.58
C MET A 1 6.66 -27.96 23.10
N MET A 2 6.20 -26.96 22.35
CA MET A 2 6.27 -27.02 20.89
C MET A 2 7.68 -26.62 20.51
N THR A 3 8.40 -27.57 19.92
CA THR A 3 9.78 -27.43 19.47
C THR A 3 9.90 -26.28 18.48
N GLU A 4 10.60 -25.26 18.94
CA GLU A 4 11.23 -24.16 18.20
C GLU A 4 12.25 -24.74 17.22
N GLN A 5 11.76 -25.39 16.15
CA GLN A 5 12.58 -25.92 15.09
C GLN A 5 12.23 -25.22 13.78
N ALA A 6 13.18 -24.37 13.37
CA ALA A 6 13.37 -23.87 12.02
C ALA A 6 12.33 -22.86 11.49
N GLN A 7 12.27 -21.68 12.10
CA GLN A 7 11.92 -20.48 11.32
C GLN A 7 13.20 -19.98 10.63
N THR A 8 13.73 -20.79 9.71
CA THR A 8 14.78 -20.36 8.78
C THR A 8 14.29 -19.08 8.10
N GLY A 9 15.11 -18.03 8.12
CA GLY A 9 14.81 -16.71 7.57
C GLY A 9 14.38 -16.76 6.11
N GLY A 10 13.09 -16.99 5.88
CA GLY A 10 12.48 -16.87 4.57
C GLY A 10 12.42 -15.41 4.16
N PHE A 11 12.45 -15.15 2.84
CA PHE A 11 12.35 -13.81 2.25
C PHE A 11 11.32 -12.91 2.97
N TRP A 12 10.13 -13.45 3.28
CA TRP A 12 9.04 -12.73 3.93
C TRP A 12 9.30 -12.23 5.36
N LEU A 13 10.25 -12.84 6.07
CA LEU A 13 10.60 -12.50 7.46
C LEU A 13 11.97 -11.82 7.57
N ALA A 14 12.68 -11.66 6.45
CA ALA A 14 14.00 -11.09 6.43
C ALA A 14 13.94 -9.55 6.47
N ASP A 15 14.76 -8.94 7.32
CA ASP A 15 14.83 -7.47 7.45
C ASP A 15 15.02 -6.76 6.11
N TRP A 16 15.81 -7.31 5.20
CA TRP A 16 16.11 -6.69 3.91
C TRP A 16 14.93 -6.72 2.92
N SER A 17 13.93 -7.59 3.10
CA SER A 17 12.76 -7.63 2.23
C SER A 17 11.76 -6.53 2.56
N PHE A 18 11.77 -6.02 3.79
CA PHE A 18 10.86 -4.97 4.22
C PHE A 18 10.98 -3.69 3.38
N PRO A 19 12.16 -3.08 3.17
CA PRO A 19 12.27 -1.87 2.36
C PRO A 19 11.87 -2.11 0.91
N LEU A 20 12.15 -3.30 0.37
CA LEU A 20 11.75 -3.67 -0.99
C LEU A 20 10.23 -3.72 -1.13
N LEU A 21 9.53 -4.34 -0.18
CA LEU A 21 8.07 -4.41 -0.17
C LEU A 21 7.43 -3.02 0.01
N VAL A 22 8.00 -2.19 0.90
CA VAL A 22 7.57 -0.79 1.07
C VAL A 22 7.80 0.01 -0.20
N GLY A 23 8.94 -0.20 -0.88
CA GLY A 23 9.25 0.39 -2.18
C GLY A 23 8.22 0.03 -3.25
N LEU A 24 7.92 -1.25 -3.43
CA LEU A 24 6.94 -1.71 -4.42
C LEU A 24 5.52 -1.19 -4.13
N LEU A 25 5.12 -1.19 -2.87
CA LEU A 25 3.82 -0.70 -2.43
C LEU A 25 3.71 0.83 -2.63
N SER A 26 4.77 1.56 -2.31
CA SER A 26 4.87 3.01 -2.54
C SER A 26 4.87 3.37 -4.02
N ALA A 27 5.54 2.57 -4.87
CA ALA A 27 5.52 2.73 -6.32
C ALA A 27 4.09 2.62 -6.87
N GLY A 28 3.35 1.58 -6.50
CA GLY A 28 1.96 1.39 -6.93
C GLY A 28 1.04 2.52 -6.47
N VAL A 29 1.15 2.93 -5.21
CA VAL A 29 0.31 4.00 -4.65
C VAL A 29 0.62 5.36 -5.30
N PHE A 30 1.90 5.71 -5.46
CA PHE A 30 2.30 6.96 -6.11
C PHE A 30 1.88 6.99 -7.58
N ALA A 31 2.01 5.87 -8.29
CA ALA A 31 1.50 5.73 -9.65
C ALA A 31 -0.03 5.84 -9.74
N GLY A 32 -0.77 5.38 -8.73
CA GLY A 32 -2.20 5.63 -8.62
C GLY A 32 -2.54 7.12 -8.55
N THR A 33 -1.72 7.91 -7.86
CA THR A 33 -1.89 9.37 -7.80
C THR A 33 -1.57 10.04 -9.13
N HIS A 34 -0.57 9.56 -9.86
CA HIS A 34 -0.36 9.97 -11.26
C HIS A 34 -1.62 9.70 -12.10
N MET A 35 -2.19 8.49 -11.99
CA MET A 35 -3.40 8.14 -12.74
C MET A 35 -4.55 9.08 -12.40
N TYR A 36 -4.71 9.41 -11.11
CA TYR A 36 -5.73 10.35 -10.68
C TYR A 36 -5.49 11.77 -11.17
N TYR A 37 -4.24 12.24 -11.11
CA TYR A 37 -3.88 13.58 -11.55
C TYR A 37 -4.09 13.79 -13.05
N VAL A 38 -3.68 12.83 -13.88
CA VAL A 38 -3.73 12.94 -15.35
C VAL A 38 -5.09 12.53 -15.91
N TYR A 39 -5.68 11.44 -15.41
CA TYR A 39 -6.88 10.81 -15.99
C TYR A 39 -8.12 10.92 -15.09
N GLY A 40 -8.00 11.44 -13.88
CA GLY A 40 -9.12 11.59 -12.94
C GLY A 40 -9.57 10.28 -12.27
N ILE A 41 -8.87 9.16 -12.49
CA ILE A 41 -9.23 7.82 -12.00
C ILE A 41 -8.00 7.09 -11.42
N GLY A 42 -8.22 6.05 -10.62
CA GLY A 42 -7.13 5.18 -10.16
C GLY A 42 -6.41 5.61 -8.88
N ALA A 43 -6.99 6.54 -8.11
CA ALA A 43 -6.53 6.83 -6.76
C ALA A 43 -6.76 5.62 -5.83
N PHE A 44 -5.74 5.23 -5.07
CA PHE A 44 -5.81 4.13 -4.08
C PHE A 44 -6.13 4.62 -2.66
N ASN A 45 -6.37 5.92 -2.50
CA ASN A 45 -6.43 6.61 -1.22
C ASN A 45 -7.88 6.79 -0.75
N GLU A 46 -8.05 7.19 0.50
CA GLU A 46 -9.38 7.47 1.05
C GLU A 46 -10.04 8.68 0.35
N VAL A 47 -11.37 8.60 0.13
CA VAL A 47 -12.12 9.55 -0.71
C VAL A 47 -12.00 10.99 -0.21
N ALA A 48 -11.98 11.23 1.10
CA ALA A 48 -11.82 12.55 1.68
C ALA A 48 -10.42 13.13 1.44
N PHE A 49 -9.38 12.31 1.30
CA PHE A 49 -8.03 12.81 1.00
C PHE A 49 -7.84 13.05 -0.50
N VAL A 50 -8.46 12.21 -1.34
CA VAL A 50 -8.52 12.44 -2.78
C VAL A 50 -9.25 13.75 -3.09
N SER A 51 -10.33 14.06 -2.36
CA SER A 51 -11.05 15.33 -2.54
C SER A 51 -10.24 16.55 -2.09
N MET A 52 -9.39 16.42 -1.06
CA MET A 52 -8.44 17.49 -0.72
C MET A 52 -7.39 17.70 -1.82
N LEU A 53 -6.84 16.63 -2.41
CA LEU A 53 -5.91 16.76 -3.54
C LEU A 53 -6.60 17.42 -4.73
N ARG A 54 -7.85 17.03 -5.02
CA ARG A 54 -8.66 17.65 -6.06
C ARG A 54 -8.86 19.14 -5.83
N ALA A 55 -9.21 19.54 -4.60
CA ALA A 55 -9.31 20.95 -4.24
C ALA A 55 -7.98 21.69 -4.46
N GLY A 56 -6.85 21.06 -4.15
CA GLY A 56 -5.52 21.59 -4.47
C GLY A 56 -5.26 21.74 -5.97
N MET A 57 -5.71 20.80 -6.79
CA MET A 57 -5.62 20.88 -8.26
C MET A 57 -6.49 22.00 -8.83
N ASP A 58 -7.69 22.22 -8.29
CA ASP A 58 -8.61 23.24 -8.78
C ASP A 58 -8.20 24.66 -8.32
N THR A 59 -7.60 24.79 -7.14
CA THR A 59 -7.21 26.09 -6.54
C THR A 59 -5.73 26.45 -6.70
N GLY A 60 -4.88 25.48 -7.06
CA GLY A 60 -3.42 25.60 -7.01
C GLY A 60 -2.83 25.57 -5.59
N VAL A 61 -3.64 25.39 -4.55
CA VAL A 61 -3.21 25.42 -3.15
C VAL A 61 -3.10 24.01 -2.57
N TYR A 62 -1.90 23.46 -2.58
CA TYR A 62 -1.63 22.08 -2.12
C TYR A 62 -1.26 21.95 -0.64
N GLY A 63 -1.13 23.07 0.08
CA GLY A 63 -0.60 23.11 1.45
C GLY A 63 -1.35 22.24 2.45
N ALA A 64 -2.68 22.18 2.36
CA ALA A 64 -3.50 21.36 3.26
C ALA A 64 -3.21 19.85 3.09
N VAL A 65 -3.17 19.37 1.84
CA VAL A 65 -2.91 17.97 1.51
C VAL A 65 -1.46 17.60 1.86
N ALA A 66 -0.52 18.48 1.56
CA ALA A 66 0.89 18.30 1.86
C ALA A 66 1.13 18.20 3.37
N ALA A 67 0.60 19.14 4.15
CA ALA A 67 0.74 19.15 5.61
C ALA A 67 0.06 17.93 6.25
N PHE A 68 -1.13 17.58 5.77
CA PHE A 68 -1.87 16.44 6.28
C PHE A 68 -1.16 15.11 5.98
N GLY A 69 -0.69 14.89 4.74
CA GLY A 69 0.08 13.70 4.38
C GLY A 69 1.44 13.62 5.09
N ALA A 70 2.13 14.76 5.26
CA ALA A 70 3.38 14.83 6.02
C ALA A 70 3.17 14.44 7.50
N SER A 71 2.02 14.79 8.08
CA SER A 71 1.72 14.44 9.48
C SER A 71 1.66 12.92 9.70
N PHE A 72 1.14 12.14 8.75
CA PHE A 72 1.11 10.67 8.83
C PHE A 72 2.50 10.05 8.71
N LEU A 73 3.35 10.58 7.83
CA LEU A 73 4.74 10.14 7.72
C LEU A 73 5.52 10.46 8.99
N PHE A 74 5.32 11.66 9.54
CA PHE A 74 5.99 12.12 10.76
C PHE A 74 5.53 11.36 12.00
N ALA A 75 4.24 11.10 12.15
CA ALA A 75 3.68 10.32 13.26
C ALA A 75 4.35 8.93 13.36
N ARG A 76 4.61 8.28 12.22
CA ARG A 76 5.29 6.97 12.18
C ARG A 76 6.76 7.04 12.55
N VAL A 77 7.46 8.14 12.25
CA VAL A 77 8.85 8.33 12.68
C VAL A 77 8.93 8.48 14.21
N ILE A 78 7.99 9.21 14.82
CA ILE A 78 7.93 9.40 16.28
C ILE A 78 7.48 8.13 17.02
N GLU A 79 6.55 7.37 16.45
CA GLU A 79 6.06 6.10 17.01
C GLU A 79 7.16 5.02 17.09
N GLY A 80 8.25 5.21 16.34
CA GLY A 80 9.46 4.41 16.45
C GLY A 80 9.22 2.93 16.15
N SER A 81 10.02 2.07 16.77
CA SER A 81 9.99 0.63 16.52
C SER A 81 8.97 -0.16 17.36
N LEU A 82 8.25 0.49 18.29
CA LEU A 82 7.28 -0.17 19.16
C LEU A 82 5.98 -0.57 18.45
N VAL A 83 5.69 0.02 17.30
CA VAL A 83 4.52 -0.32 16.45
C VAL A 83 4.99 -0.56 15.02
N GLY A 84 6.04 -1.37 14.85
CA GLY A 84 6.82 -1.61 13.62
C GLY A 84 6.09 -2.15 12.38
N ILE A 85 4.79 -1.94 12.26
CA ILE A 85 4.02 -2.11 11.03
C ILE A 85 3.78 -0.71 10.47
N LEU A 86 4.49 -0.40 9.39
CA LEU A 86 4.16 0.76 8.56
C LEU A 86 2.67 0.72 8.21
N ASP A 87 1.92 1.73 8.64
CA ASP A 87 0.49 1.84 8.33
C ASP A 87 0.30 2.06 6.83
N ILE A 88 -0.25 1.05 6.14
CA ILE A 88 -0.52 1.12 4.71
C ILE A 88 -1.50 2.26 4.42
N GLY A 89 -2.50 2.49 5.27
CA GLY A 89 -3.50 3.54 5.09
C GLY A 89 -2.89 4.93 5.28
N GLY A 90 -2.44 5.25 6.50
CA GLY A 90 -1.91 6.58 6.81
C GLY A 90 -0.59 6.88 6.11
N ALA A 91 0.43 6.06 6.31
CA ALA A 91 1.79 6.40 5.88
C ALA A 91 1.99 6.23 4.38
N ILE A 92 1.45 5.15 3.79
CA ILE A 92 1.65 4.88 2.36
C ILE A 92 0.55 5.50 1.52
N MET A 93 -0.73 5.12 1.71
CA MET A 93 -1.81 5.70 0.91
C MET A 93 -1.88 7.22 1.12
N THR A 94 -1.98 7.71 2.35
CA THR A 94 -2.12 9.17 2.54
C THR A 94 -0.79 9.91 2.43
N GLY A 95 0.24 9.44 3.13
CA GLY A 95 1.55 10.10 3.18
C GLY A 95 2.29 10.09 1.85
N VAL A 96 2.69 8.90 1.38
CA VAL A 96 3.40 8.74 0.11
C VAL A 96 2.50 8.99 -1.09
N GLY A 97 1.24 8.54 -1.02
CA GLY A 97 0.30 8.64 -2.13
C GLY A 97 -0.24 10.03 -2.37
N LEU A 98 -0.48 10.87 -1.36
CA LEU A 98 -1.06 12.20 -1.60
C LEU A 98 -0.19 13.32 -1.05
N GLY A 99 0.37 13.16 0.14
CA GLY A 99 1.21 14.17 0.78
C GLY A 99 2.43 14.54 -0.05
N ILE A 100 3.19 13.55 -0.49
CA ILE A 100 4.41 13.78 -1.28
C ILE A 100 4.08 14.35 -2.68
N PRO A 101 3.12 13.79 -3.45
CA PRO A 101 2.68 14.42 -4.70
C PRO A 101 2.21 15.86 -4.51
N ALA A 102 1.43 16.15 -3.46
CA ALA A 102 1.00 17.51 -3.15
C ALA A 102 2.18 18.45 -2.85
N MET A 103 3.23 17.96 -2.17
CA MET A 103 4.47 18.73 -1.99
C MET A 103 5.19 19.00 -3.32
N PHE A 104 5.27 18.01 -4.21
CA PHE A 104 5.86 18.22 -5.54
C PHE A 104 5.06 19.20 -6.39
N LEU A 105 3.74 19.06 -6.43
CA LEU A 105 2.83 19.97 -7.14
C LEU A 105 2.90 21.39 -6.56
N GLY A 106 2.89 21.52 -5.23
CA GLY A 106 3.05 22.80 -4.54
C GLY A 106 4.41 23.48 -4.79
N ALA A 107 5.46 22.69 -5.03
CA ALA A 107 6.79 23.16 -5.40
C ALA A 107 6.97 23.42 -6.91
N GLY A 108 5.95 23.17 -7.74
CA GLY A 108 6.02 23.27 -9.20
C GLY A 108 6.82 22.15 -9.89
N ILE A 109 7.10 21.05 -9.18
CA ILE A 109 7.82 19.88 -9.71
C ILE A 109 6.78 18.89 -10.25
N LEU A 110 6.44 19.02 -11.53
CA LEU A 110 5.34 18.25 -12.14
C LEU A 110 5.77 16.87 -12.67
N PHE A 111 7.04 16.73 -13.08
CA PHE A 111 7.54 15.53 -13.76
C PHE A 111 7.27 14.21 -13.03
N PRO A 112 7.43 14.09 -11.69
CA PRO A 112 7.12 12.87 -10.97
C PRO A 112 5.64 12.48 -11.00
N VAL A 113 4.73 13.46 -11.14
CA VAL A 113 3.27 13.25 -11.08
C VAL A 113 2.68 13.13 -12.48
N GLU A 114 3.28 13.75 -13.50
CA GLU A 114 2.79 13.75 -14.88
C GLU A 114 3.28 12.59 -15.73
N ASN A 115 4.36 11.91 -15.35
CA ASN A 115 4.91 10.79 -16.11
C ASN A 115 4.79 9.48 -15.33
N PHE A 116 4.13 8.48 -15.91
CA PHE A 116 3.86 7.20 -15.25
C PHE A 116 5.14 6.46 -14.82
N GLY A 117 6.16 6.43 -15.69
CA GLY A 117 7.44 5.80 -15.37
C GLY A 117 8.19 6.54 -14.27
N ALA A 118 8.16 7.88 -14.30
CA ALA A 118 8.73 8.69 -13.24
C ALA A 118 7.97 8.54 -11.91
N ALA A 119 6.65 8.40 -11.95
CA ALA A 119 5.79 8.17 -10.78
C ALA A 119 6.13 6.84 -10.09
N LEU A 120 6.25 5.76 -10.87
CA LEU A 120 6.69 4.46 -10.37
C LEU A 120 8.09 4.52 -9.75
N ALA A 121 9.04 5.13 -10.45
CA ALA A 121 10.42 5.25 -9.97
C ALA A 121 10.50 6.10 -8.70
N THR A 122 9.79 7.22 -8.65
CA THR A 122 9.75 8.13 -7.50
C THR A 122 9.13 7.45 -6.30
N GLY A 123 7.97 6.80 -6.47
CA GLY A 123 7.34 6.02 -5.40
C GLY A 123 8.23 4.89 -4.90
N MET A 124 8.94 4.19 -5.79
CA MET A 124 9.87 3.13 -5.41
C MET A 124 11.05 3.66 -4.58
N VAL A 125 11.70 4.73 -5.03
CA VAL A 125 12.84 5.33 -4.33
C VAL A 125 12.43 5.83 -2.95
N ILE A 126 11.29 6.52 -2.87
CA ILE A 126 10.77 7.05 -1.60
C ILE A 126 10.42 5.91 -0.63
N GLY A 127 9.74 4.88 -1.11
CA GLY A 127 9.40 3.72 -0.27
C GLY A 127 10.65 2.97 0.22
N LEU A 128 11.66 2.80 -0.63
CA LEU A 128 12.95 2.22 -0.23
C LEU A 128 13.63 3.06 0.86
N LEU A 129 13.63 4.39 0.72
CA LEU A 129 14.20 5.31 1.71
C LEU A 129 13.45 5.23 3.05
N ILE A 130 12.12 5.26 3.03
CA ILE A 130 11.29 5.13 4.23
C ILE A 130 11.58 3.78 4.91
N GLY A 131 11.59 2.69 4.16
CA GLY A 131 11.88 1.36 4.67
C GLY A 131 13.29 1.26 5.27
N ALA A 132 14.29 1.86 4.63
CA ALA A 132 15.66 1.90 5.12
C ALA A 132 15.78 2.72 6.42
N VAL A 133 15.13 3.88 6.50
CA VAL A 133 15.08 4.73 7.71
C VAL A 133 14.44 3.98 8.87
N ILE A 134 13.34 3.25 8.62
CA ILE A 134 12.66 2.46 9.67
C ILE A 134 13.56 1.35 10.18
N ILE A 135 14.23 0.60 9.30
CA ILE A 135 15.16 -0.46 9.73
C ILE A 135 16.33 0.12 10.48
N PHE A 136 16.86 1.25 10.02
CA PHE A 136 17.93 1.96 10.70
C PHE A 136 17.46 2.35 12.11
N ALA A 137 16.35 3.07 12.24
CA ALA A 137 15.77 3.44 13.53
C ALA A 137 15.59 2.22 14.43
N ARG A 138 15.01 1.14 13.89
CA ARG A 138 14.83 -0.13 14.59
C ARG A 138 16.13 -0.71 15.12
N LYS A 139 17.21 -0.72 14.33
CA LYS A 139 18.53 -1.21 14.80
C LYS A 139 19.13 -0.36 15.92
N PHE A 140 18.82 0.94 15.96
CA PHE A 140 19.29 1.84 17.02
C PHE A 140 18.41 1.86 18.27
N THR A 141 17.09 1.61 18.15
CA THR A 141 16.15 1.64 19.28
C THR A 141 15.85 0.27 19.90
N ILE A 142 15.89 -0.84 19.14
CA ILE A 142 15.45 -2.18 19.60
C ILE A 142 16.46 -2.94 20.49
N ASN A 143 17.60 -2.35 20.88
CA ASN A 143 18.39 -2.94 21.96
C ASN A 143 17.65 -2.94 23.33
N GLN A 144 16.41 -2.45 23.40
CA GLN A 144 15.48 -2.73 24.50
C GLN A 144 14.07 -3.07 23.99
N GLY A 145 13.60 -4.29 24.25
CA GLY A 145 12.17 -4.61 24.27
C GLY A 145 11.73 -5.66 23.24
N ASN A 146 11.63 -6.90 23.70
CA ASN A 146 11.03 -8.03 22.99
C ASN A 146 9.48 -7.93 22.97
N SER A 147 8.94 -6.80 22.49
CA SER A 147 7.49 -6.53 22.52
C SER A 147 6.87 -6.60 21.12
N THR A 148 6.58 -7.84 20.69
CA THR A 148 5.88 -8.15 19.43
C THR A 148 4.34 -8.06 19.58
N TYR A 149 3.84 -7.74 20.79
CA TYR A 149 2.41 -7.89 21.12
C TYR A 149 1.48 -7.03 20.25
N GLY A 150 1.87 -5.79 19.93
CA GLY A 150 1.08 -4.91 19.06
C GLY A 150 1.10 -5.36 17.59
N ALA A 151 2.28 -5.73 17.09
CA ALA A 151 2.46 -6.12 15.70
C ALA A 151 1.77 -7.46 15.38
N ASP A 152 1.85 -8.44 16.27
CA ASP A 152 1.19 -9.74 16.11
C ASP A 152 -0.34 -9.59 16.15
N VAL A 153 -0.87 -8.74 17.04
CA VAL A 153 -2.31 -8.45 17.11
C VAL A 153 -2.79 -7.74 15.84
N MET A 154 -2.03 -6.76 15.32
CA MET A 154 -2.40 -6.04 14.10
C MET A 154 -2.30 -6.91 12.84
N MET A 155 -1.26 -7.74 12.70
CA MET A 155 -1.18 -8.74 11.61
C MET A 155 -2.29 -9.79 11.71
N GLY A 156 -2.60 -10.27 12.92
CA GLY A 156 -3.68 -11.23 13.17
C GLY A 156 -5.06 -10.66 12.83
N ALA A 157 -5.33 -9.41 13.22
CA ALA A 157 -6.56 -8.70 12.87
C ALA A 157 -6.69 -8.52 11.35
N GLY A 158 -5.61 -8.12 10.66
CA GLY A 158 -5.60 -7.98 9.21
C GLY A 158 -5.85 -9.30 8.47
N ASN A 159 -5.22 -10.39 8.89
CA ASN A 159 -5.43 -11.71 8.28
C ASN A 159 -6.86 -12.23 8.53
N SER A 160 -7.41 -11.99 9.72
CA SER A 160 -8.78 -12.37 10.08
C SER A 160 -9.82 -11.56 9.31
N SER A 161 -9.61 -10.24 9.21
CA SER A 161 -10.44 -9.34 8.38
C SER A 161 -10.36 -9.72 6.91
N GLY A 162 -9.17 -10.02 6.39
CA GLY A 162 -8.98 -10.50 5.02
C GLY A 162 -9.80 -11.76 4.74
N ARG A 163 -9.79 -12.75 5.63
CA ARG A 163 -10.61 -13.97 5.49
C ARG A 163 -12.11 -13.65 5.46
N PHE A 164 -12.56 -12.65 6.22
CA PHE A 164 -13.95 -12.21 6.21
C PHE A 164 -14.33 -11.44 4.93
N LEU A 165 -13.44 -10.58 4.44
CA LEU A 165 -13.68 -9.74 3.25
C LEU A 165 -13.46 -10.48 1.94
N GLY A 166 -12.65 -11.54 1.92
CA GLY A 166 -12.31 -12.31 0.72
C GLY A 166 -13.53 -12.77 -0.11
N PRO A 167 -14.54 -13.41 0.50
CA PRO A 167 -15.77 -13.78 -0.20
C PRO A 167 -16.52 -12.58 -0.79
N LEU A 168 -16.56 -11.44 -0.08
CA LEU A 168 -17.22 -10.23 -0.58
C LEU A 168 -16.50 -9.68 -1.82
N ILE A 169 -15.17 -9.70 -1.85
CA ILE A 169 -14.38 -9.25 -3.01
C ILE A 169 -14.68 -10.12 -4.24
N ILE A 170 -14.80 -11.44 -4.08
CA ILE A 170 -15.15 -12.36 -5.18
C ILE A 170 -16.55 -12.03 -5.71
N LEU A 171 -17.52 -11.81 -4.82
CA LEU A 171 -18.89 -11.44 -5.22
C LEU A 171 -18.92 -10.08 -5.94
N SER A 172 -18.19 -9.09 -5.45
CA SER A 172 -18.05 -7.78 -6.11
C SER A 172 -17.38 -7.91 -7.48
N ALA A 173 -16.36 -8.75 -7.62
CA ALA A 173 -15.68 -9.02 -8.89
C ALA A 173 -16.61 -9.69 -9.92
N MET A 174 -17.46 -10.63 -9.48
CA MET A 174 -18.47 -11.26 -10.32
C MET A 174 -19.54 -10.27 -10.78
N ALA A 175 -19.95 -9.34 -9.91
CA ALA A 175 -20.88 -8.28 -10.28
C ALA A 175 -20.28 -7.29 -11.29
N ALA A 176 -18.96 -7.10 -11.27
CA ALA A 176 -18.27 -6.21 -12.20
C ALA A 176 -18.18 -6.81 -13.62
N SER A 177 -17.74 -8.06 -13.76
CA SER A 177 -17.81 -8.79 -15.04
C SER A 177 -17.49 -10.28 -14.89
N ILE A 178 -17.89 -11.08 -15.88
CA ILE A 178 -17.61 -12.52 -15.92
C ILE A 178 -16.10 -12.82 -15.90
N PRO A 179 -15.25 -12.20 -16.75
CA PRO A 179 -13.81 -12.50 -16.75
C PRO A 179 -13.13 -12.14 -15.42
N ILE A 180 -13.47 -10.98 -14.83
CA ILE A 180 -12.90 -10.54 -13.55
C ILE A 180 -13.37 -11.46 -12.41
N GLY A 181 -14.65 -11.87 -12.42
CA GLY A 181 -15.22 -12.82 -11.47
C GLY A 181 -14.50 -14.17 -11.51
N VAL A 182 -14.33 -14.77 -12.69
CA VAL A 182 -13.59 -16.03 -12.87
C VAL A 182 -12.14 -15.90 -12.41
N GLY A 183 -11.48 -14.78 -12.74
CA GLY A 183 -10.11 -14.51 -12.32
C GLY A 183 -9.99 -14.45 -10.81
N SER A 184 -10.89 -13.73 -10.14
CA SER A 184 -10.92 -13.61 -8.69
C SER A 184 -11.13 -14.97 -8.01
N LEU A 185 -12.01 -15.81 -8.55
CA LEU A 185 -12.34 -17.11 -7.97
C LEU A 185 -11.18 -18.09 -8.10
N LEU A 186 -10.52 -18.15 -9.27
CA LEU A 186 -9.33 -18.97 -9.49
C LEU A 186 -8.15 -18.50 -8.64
N GLY A 187 -7.90 -17.20 -8.58
CA GLY A 187 -6.83 -16.63 -7.76
C GLY A 187 -7.04 -16.90 -6.27
N ALA A 188 -8.27 -16.75 -5.78
CA ALA A 188 -8.64 -17.10 -4.40
C ALA A 188 -8.44 -18.59 -4.11
N LEU A 189 -8.81 -19.47 -5.05
CA LEU A 189 -8.65 -20.92 -4.92
C LEU A 189 -7.18 -21.33 -4.84
N VAL A 190 -6.32 -20.76 -5.68
CA VAL A 190 -4.86 -21.01 -5.62
C VAL A 190 -4.30 -20.59 -4.26
N PHE A 191 -4.68 -19.42 -3.75
CA PHE A 191 -4.22 -18.94 -2.45
C PHE A 191 -4.78 -19.77 -1.30
N TYR A 192 -6.01 -20.27 -1.42
CA TYR A 192 -6.60 -21.20 -0.46
C TYR A 192 -5.79 -22.51 -0.38
N LEU A 193 -5.44 -23.11 -1.51
CA LEU A 193 -4.64 -24.34 -1.57
C LEU A 193 -3.22 -24.15 -1.01
N TRP A 194 -2.66 -22.94 -1.11
CA TRP A 194 -1.37 -22.58 -0.52
C TRP A 194 -1.44 -22.13 0.95
N GLY A 195 -2.63 -22.17 1.58
CA GLY A 195 -2.80 -21.72 2.96
C GLY A 195 -2.51 -20.23 3.17
N LYS A 196 -2.58 -19.43 2.09
CA LYS A 196 -2.37 -17.98 2.10
C LYS A 196 -3.71 -17.22 2.12
N PRO A 197 -3.72 -15.92 2.47
CA PRO A 197 -4.96 -15.15 2.54
C PRO A 197 -5.70 -15.11 1.18
N ILE A 198 -6.93 -15.63 1.15
CA ILE A 198 -7.77 -15.73 -0.06
C ILE A 198 -8.06 -14.37 -0.72
N THR A 199 -8.08 -13.30 0.08
CA THR A 199 -8.26 -11.90 -0.33
C THR A 199 -7.23 -11.47 -1.36
N GLY A 200 -5.95 -11.78 -1.08
CA GLY A 200 -4.84 -11.42 -1.97
C GLY A 200 -4.93 -12.18 -3.29
N GLY A 201 -5.26 -13.48 -3.23
CA GLY A 201 -5.50 -14.29 -4.42
C GLY A 201 -6.65 -13.76 -5.26
N ALA A 202 -7.76 -13.38 -4.63
CA ALA A 202 -8.92 -12.82 -5.31
C ALA A 202 -8.58 -11.54 -6.08
N ILE A 203 -7.85 -10.60 -5.46
CA ILE A 203 -7.45 -9.34 -6.09
C ILE A 203 -6.48 -9.60 -7.26
N LEU A 204 -5.44 -10.41 -7.05
CA LEU A 204 -4.44 -10.67 -8.08
C LEU A 204 -5.05 -11.39 -9.30
N GLY A 205 -5.93 -12.37 -9.05
CA GLY A 205 -6.64 -13.08 -10.11
C GLY A 205 -7.62 -12.17 -10.88
N ALA A 206 -8.34 -11.30 -10.16
CA ALA A 206 -9.21 -10.29 -10.76
C ALA A 206 -8.42 -9.32 -11.66
N MET A 207 -7.25 -8.85 -11.18
CA MET A 207 -6.37 -7.97 -11.94
C MET A 207 -5.84 -8.63 -13.21
N LEU A 208 -5.32 -9.86 -13.11
CA LEU A 208 -4.76 -10.58 -14.27
C LEU A 208 -5.80 -10.75 -15.38
N LEU A 209 -6.98 -11.31 -15.08
CA LEU A 209 -8.00 -11.49 -16.13
C LEU A 209 -8.65 -10.17 -16.54
N GLY A 210 -8.76 -9.19 -15.64
CA GLY A 210 -9.23 -7.85 -15.99
C GLY A 210 -8.30 -7.13 -16.97
N THR A 211 -6.98 -7.36 -16.91
CA THR A 211 -6.04 -6.81 -17.90
C THR A 211 -6.11 -7.49 -19.26
N LEU A 212 -6.41 -8.79 -19.30
CA LEU A 212 -6.50 -9.57 -20.55
C LEU A 212 -7.85 -9.38 -21.25
N PHE A 213 -8.92 -9.14 -20.48
CA PHE A 213 -10.28 -8.93 -20.96
C PHE A 213 -10.84 -7.62 -20.39
N PRO A 214 -10.38 -6.46 -20.90
CA PRO A 214 -10.83 -5.17 -20.42
C PRO A 214 -12.33 -5.02 -20.64
N VAL A 215 -13.03 -4.68 -19.56
CA VAL A 215 -14.47 -4.39 -19.60
C VAL A 215 -14.63 -2.93 -20.04
N ALA A 216 -15.48 -2.67 -21.03
CA ALA A 216 -15.84 -1.31 -21.38
C ALA A 216 -16.53 -0.66 -20.17
N ILE A 217 -15.98 0.45 -19.69
CA ILE A 217 -16.64 1.29 -18.68
C ILE A 217 -17.83 1.94 -19.42
N ALA A 218 -19.05 1.55 -19.04
CA ALA A 218 -20.27 2.21 -19.47
C ALA A 218 -20.52 3.50 -18.67
#